data_AF-A0A9X6NG31-F1
#
_entry.id   AF-A0A9X6NG31-F1
#
_cell.length_a   1.000
_cell.length_b   1.000
_cell.length_c   1.000
_cell.angle_alpha   90.00
_cell.angle_beta   90.00
_cell.angle_gamma   90.00
#
_symmetry.space_group_name_H-M   'P 1'
#
loop_
_entity.id
_entity.type
_entity.pdbx_description
1 polymer ?
#
loop_
_entity_poly.entity_id
_entity_poly.type
_entity_poly.pdbx_seq_one_letter_code
_entity_poly.pdbx_strand_id
1 'polypeptide(L)'
;MSRRMFLTCLIVVQAAISLRMCNAEETTSDSLPTLAPPICLGGPLTQCKWLDEPSGITICSEGSWPADPAFDVPPTTQHLILYNIKFPNRENSFRFSHLINLTVLQIEYSESCDLTTGATVPFLFQNLVASLDRSTMRTLFFTHIHFETIDDDFFAGFSGLESVEFDNCRIKEFTRRSFSPLAMGAPVSSLPGARNTSSFKQLRVVHAAELTEFAWEVLYPVAESLEGSPS
;
A
#
# COMPACT_ATOMS: atom_id res chain seq x y z
N MET A 1 -33.72 -18.50 11.53
CA MET A 1 -33.99 -18.12 10.12
C MET A 1 -32.80 -17.33 9.61
N SER A 2 -31.87 -18.01 8.94
CA SER A 2 -30.63 -17.42 8.41
C SER A 2 -30.91 -16.90 7.00
N ARG A 3 -31.04 -15.57 6.85
CA ARG A 3 -31.15 -14.93 5.54
C ARG A 3 -29.74 -14.70 5.02
N ARG A 4 -29.28 -15.59 4.14
CA ARG A 4 -28.19 -15.28 3.20
C ARG A 4 -28.71 -14.21 2.24
N MET A 5 -28.40 -12.94 2.53
CA MET A 5 -28.50 -11.87 1.54
C MET A 5 -27.37 -12.05 0.53
N PHE A 6 -27.70 -12.56 -0.65
CA PHE A 6 -26.91 -12.29 -1.84
C PHE A 6 -27.18 -10.82 -2.21
N LEU A 7 -26.23 -9.96 -1.88
CA LEU A 7 -26.28 -8.52 -2.13
C LEU A 7 -25.26 -8.20 -3.22
N THR A 8 -25.73 -7.82 -4.40
CA THR A 8 -24.88 -7.43 -5.53
C THR A 8 -24.41 -5.98 -5.33
N CYS A 9 -23.43 -5.76 -4.45
CA CYS A 9 -22.64 -4.53 -4.45
C CYS A 9 -21.64 -4.58 -5.60
N LEU A 10 -21.48 -3.48 -6.34
CA LEU A 10 -20.44 -3.35 -7.36
C LEU A 10 -19.07 -3.06 -6.71
N ILE A 11 -18.63 -3.93 -5.80
CA ILE A 11 -17.22 -4.02 -5.41
C ILE A 11 -16.61 -4.96 -6.45
N VAL A 12 -15.83 -4.40 -7.36
CA VAL A 12 -15.13 -5.20 -8.38
C VAL A 12 -13.94 -5.89 -7.69
N VAL A 13 -14.22 -6.97 -6.95
CA VAL A 13 -13.19 -7.96 -6.57
C VAL A 13 -13.06 -8.91 -7.74
N GLN A 14 -12.21 -8.56 -8.71
CA GLN A 14 -11.90 -9.43 -9.83
C GLN A 14 -10.70 -10.30 -9.43
N ALA A 15 -10.98 -11.32 -8.63
CA ALA A 15 -10.02 -12.37 -8.29
C ALA A 15 -9.98 -13.36 -9.46
N ALA A 16 -9.13 -13.10 -10.45
CA ALA A 16 -8.80 -14.12 -11.45
C ALA A 16 -7.86 -15.14 -10.80
N ILE A 17 -8.41 -16.30 -10.40
CA ILE A 17 -7.62 -17.45 -9.96
C ILE A 17 -6.87 -17.97 -11.19
N SER A 18 -5.62 -17.52 -11.38
CA SER A 18 -4.73 -18.09 -12.38
C SER A 18 -4.05 -19.32 -11.76
N LEU A 19 -4.64 -20.50 -11.99
CA LEU A 19 -4.00 -21.78 -11.70
C LEU A 19 -2.77 -21.92 -12.63
N ARG A 20 -1.62 -21.39 -12.21
CA ARG A 20 -0.34 -21.76 -12.82
C ARG A 20 0.07 -23.12 -12.29
N MET A 21 0.01 -24.12 -13.17
CA MET A 21 0.70 -25.39 -13.01
C MET A 21 2.21 -25.12 -12.84
N CYS A 22 2.74 -25.44 -11.65
CA CYS A 22 4.18 -25.59 -11.46
C CYS A 22 4.65 -26.85 -12.19
N ASN A 23 5.25 -26.70 -13.36
CA ASN A 23 6.18 -27.72 -13.86
C ASN A 23 7.50 -27.55 -13.11
N ALA A 24 7.81 -28.51 -12.25
CA ALA A 24 9.13 -28.66 -11.67
C ALA A 24 9.99 -29.43 -12.68
N GLU A 25 10.97 -28.76 -13.30
CA GLU A 25 12.11 -29.42 -13.93
C GLU A 25 13.29 -29.36 -12.95
N GLU A 26 13.58 -30.52 -12.35
CA GLU A 26 14.82 -30.78 -11.63
C GLU A 26 15.99 -30.76 -12.63
N THR A 27 16.88 -29.78 -12.48
CA THR A 27 18.23 -29.86 -13.06
C THR A 27 19.25 -29.72 -11.95
N THR A 28 19.77 -30.85 -11.52
CA THR A 28 21.00 -30.99 -10.73
C THR A 28 22.19 -30.45 -11.53
N SER A 29 22.87 -29.44 -10.99
CA SER A 29 24.23 -29.09 -11.39
C SER A 29 24.97 -28.49 -10.19
N ASP A 30 25.87 -29.30 -9.64
CA ASP A 30 26.82 -28.95 -8.58
C ASP A 30 27.86 -27.95 -9.12
N SER A 31 27.74 -26.70 -8.70
CA SER A 31 28.89 -25.78 -8.60
C SER A 31 28.58 -24.75 -7.53
N LEU A 32 29.43 -24.66 -6.50
CA LEU A 32 29.30 -23.66 -5.44
C LEU A 32 29.40 -22.25 -6.07
N PRO A 33 28.33 -21.44 -6.04
CA PRO A 33 28.39 -20.09 -6.56
C PRO A 33 29.13 -19.23 -5.53
N THR A 34 30.17 -18.54 -5.99
CA THR A 34 30.70 -17.35 -5.33
C THR A 34 29.51 -16.42 -5.06
N LEU A 35 29.20 -16.17 -3.78
CA LEU A 35 28.09 -15.34 -3.32
C LEU A 35 28.13 -13.99 -4.06
N ALA A 36 27.28 -13.84 -5.08
CA ALA A 36 26.95 -12.54 -5.62
C ALA A 36 26.45 -11.69 -4.44
N PRO A 37 26.87 -10.42 -4.32
CA PRO A 37 26.34 -9.56 -3.28
C PRO A 37 24.81 -9.60 -3.38
N PRO A 38 24.12 -9.67 -2.25
CA PRO A 38 22.67 -9.74 -2.23
C PRO A 38 22.05 -8.67 -3.14
N ILE A 39 20.94 -9.00 -3.82
CA ILE A 39 20.34 -8.18 -4.89
C ILE A 39 19.87 -6.78 -4.39
N CYS A 40 19.80 -6.60 -3.07
CA CYS A 40 19.57 -5.31 -2.40
C CYS A 40 20.84 -4.45 -2.16
N LEU A 41 22.03 -5.01 -2.34
CA LEU A 41 23.36 -4.39 -2.14
C LEU A 41 24.14 -4.19 -3.45
N GLY A 42 23.53 -4.50 -4.60
CA GLY A 42 24.21 -4.57 -5.89
C GLY A 42 24.26 -3.24 -6.66
N GLY A 43 25.40 -2.56 -6.58
CA GLY A 43 25.80 -1.42 -7.44
C GLY A 43 25.58 -0.05 -6.80
N PRO A 44 26.24 1.02 -7.30
CA PRO A 44 25.88 2.39 -6.93
C PRO A 44 24.44 2.62 -7.40
N LEU A 45 23.49 2.31 -6.52
CA LEU A 45 22.08 2.49 -6.79
C LEU A 45 21.90 3.97 -7.08
N THR A 46 21.58 4.27 -8.34
CA THR A 46 21.12 5.60 -8.72
C THR A 46 19.98 5.92 -7.75
N GLN A 47 20.16 6.98 -6.96
CA GLN A 47 19.06 7.49 -6.16
C GLN A 47 17.92 7.79 -7.11
N CYS A 48 16.69 7.55 -6.67
CA CYS A 48 15.56 7.81 -7.55
C CYS A 48 15.58 9.27 -8.00
N LYS A 49 15.22 9.49 -9.25
CA LYS A 49 15.25 10.81 -9.87
C LYS A 49 13.87 11.44 -9.78
N TRP A 50 13.79 12.64 -9.24
CA TRP A 50 12.57 13.43 -9.30
C TRP A 50 12.27 13.84 -10.74
N LEU A 51 11.05 13.53 -11.16
CA LEU A 51 10.41 14.16 -12.31
C LEU A 51 9.31 15.04 -11.75
N ASP A 52 9.56 16.35 -11.76
CA ASP A 52 8.57 17.35 -11.36
C ASP A 52 7.70 17.70 -12.56
N GLU A 53 6.41 17.42 -12.42
CA GLU A 53 5.40 17.86 -13.37
C GLU A 53 4.72 19.13 -12.84
N PRO A 54 4.33 20.08 -13.72
CA PRO A 54 3.72 21.35 -13.31
C PRO A 54 2.36 21.19 -12.60
N SER A 55 1.85 19.97 -12.47
CA SER A 55 0.57 19.60 -11.87
C SER A 55 0.64 19.24 -10.37
N GLY A 56 1.79 19.41 -9.71
CA GLY A 56 1.97 18.94 -8.32
C GLY A 56 2.10 17.42 -8.22
N ILE A 57 2.44 16.76 -9.33
CA ILE A 57 2.83 15.36 -9.37
C ILE A 57 4.34 15.29 -9.27
N THR A 58 4.81 14.43 -8.38
CA THR A 58 6.23 14.18 -8.18
C THR A 58 6.45 12.67 -8.30
N ILE A 59 7.40 12.28 -9.15
CA ILE A 59 7.70 10.88 -9.43
C ILE A 59 9.13 10.59 -8.99
N CYS A 60 9.30 9.58 -8.13
CA CYS A 60 10.59 8.97 -7.80
C CYS A 60 10.59 7.58 -8.42
N SER A 61 11.36 7.41 -9.49
CA SER A 61 11.45 6.16 -10.23
C SER A 61 12.86 5.58 -10.21
N GLU A 62 12.91 4.25 -10.27
CA GLU A 62 14.09 3.41 -10.48
C GLU A 62 15.21 3.61 -9.45
N GLY A 63 15.49 2.56 -8.68
CA GLY A 63 16.69 2.49 -7.84
C GLY A 63 16.34 2.22 -6.39
N SER A 64 16.95 2.97 -5.47
CA SER A 64 16.73 2.78 -4.04
C SER A 64 16.32 4.08 -3.36
N TRP A 65 15.49 3.93 -2.34
CA TRP A 65 15.09 5.06 -1.52
C TRP A 65 16.33 5.71 -0.91
N PRO A 66 16.52 7.02 -1.09
CA PRO A 66 17.73 7.68 -0.65
C PRO A 66 17.83 7.68 0.87
N ALA A 67 19.05 7.44 1.36
CA ALA A 67 19.38 7.57 2.77
C ALA A 67 19.79 9.01 3.14
N ASP A 68 19.98 9.87 2.14
CA ASP A 68 20.41 11.24 2.33
C ASP A 68 19.25 12.09 2.86
N PRO A 69 19.35 12.69 4.07
CA PRO A 69 18.32 13.56 4.60
C PRO A 69 18.13 14.86 3.80
N ALA A 70 19.07 15.22 2.91
CA ALA A 70 18.93 16.33 1.99
C ALA A 70 18.06 15.99 0.77
N PHE A 71 17.77 14.71 0.53
CA PHE A 71 16.83 14.29 -0.49
C PHE A 71 15.41 14.55 0.01
N ASP A 72 14.81 15.62 -0.48
CA ASP A 72 13.48 16.04 -0.06
C ASP A 72 12.50 15.99 -1.23
N VAL A 73 11.24 15.73 -0.89
CA VAL A 73 10.12 15.80 -1.82
C VAL A 73 9.64 17.25 -1.85
N PRO A 74 9.35 17.85 -3.02
CA PRO A 74 8.81 19.21 -3.06
C PRO A 74 7.57 19.38 -2.16
N PRO A 75 7.48 20.43 -1.32
CA PRO A 75 6.35 20.63 -0.42
C PRO A 75 5.01 20.91 -1.14
N THR A 76 5.09 21.22 -2.43
CA THR A 76 3.94 21.42 -3.32
C THR A 76 3.36 20.12 -3.87
N THR A 77 3.99 18.97 -3.61
CA THR A 77 3.54 17.66 -4.10
C THR A 77 2.17 17.32 -3.52
N GLN A 78 1.22 17.10 -4.42
CA GLN A 78 -0.13 16.61 -4.13
C GLN A 78 -0.27 15.12 -4.44
N HIS A 79 0.48 14.66 -5.44
CA HIS A 79 0.50 13.27 -5.87
C HIS A 79 1.95 12.78 -5.95
N LEU A 80 2.29 11.83 -5.09
CA LEU A 80 3.59 11.18 -5.08
C LEU A 80 3.51 9.79 -5.71
N ILE A 81 4.33 9.54 -6.72
CA ILE A 81 4.45 8.24 -7.39
C ILE A 81 5.83 7.66 -7.10
N LEU A 82 5.86 6.46 -6.52
CA LEU A 82 7.06 5.69 -6.21
C LEU A 82 7.09 4.45 -7.11
N TYR A 83 7.94 4.47 -8.13
CA TYR A 83 7.95 3.44 -9.17
C TYR A 83 9.26 2.66 -9.18
N ASN A 84 9.17 1.34 -9.02
CA ASN A 84 10.34 0.44 -9.07
C ASN A 84 11.44 0.86 -8.08
N ILE A 85 11.04 1.10 -6.83
CA ILE A 85 11.93 1.55 -5.75
C ILE A 85 12.20 0.41 -4.77
N LYS A 86 13.48 0.24 -4.43
CA LYS A 86 13.91 -0.63 -3.34
C LYS A 86 14.02 0.17 -2.04
N PHE A 87 13.28 -0.26 -1.02
CA PHE A 87 13.26 0.34 0.29
C PHE A 87 14.14 -0.48 1.24
N PRO A 88 15.25 0.07 1.76
CA PRO A 88 16.04 -0.62 2.77
C PRO A 88 15.21 -0.76 4.05
N ASN A 89 15.12 -1.98 4.59
CA ASN A 89 14.48 -2.24 5.87
C ASN A 89 15.35 -1.66 7.00
N ARG A 90 15.06 -0.42 7.36
CA ARG A 90 15.66 0.31 8.47
C ARG A 90 14.54 0.98 9.25
N GLU A 91 14.63 0.95 10.57
CA GLU A 91 13.70 1.71 11.41
C GLU A 91 13.87 3.22 11.14
N ASN A 92 12.76 3.95 10.98
CA ASN A 92 12.72 5.41 10.85
C ASN A 92 13.52 6.00 9.68
N SER A 93 13.78 5.23 8.61
CA SER A 93 14.59 5.69 7.47
C SER A 93 13.87 6.57 6.48
N PHE A 94 12.53 6.56 6.50
CA PHE A 94 11.74 7.31 5.52
C PHE A 94 11.33 8.63 6.14
N ARG A 95 11.89 9.71 5.60
CA ARG A 95 11.58 11.06 6.01
C ARG A 95 11.05 11.81 4.80
N PHE A 96 9.84 12.32 4.98
CA PHE A 96 9.18 13.24 4.09
C PHE A 96 9.06 14.56 4.83
N SER A 97 9.66 15.63 4.32
CA SER A 97 9.54 16.93 4.97
C SER A 97 8.24 17.60 4.56
N HIS A 98 7.36 17.83 5.53
CA HIS A 98 6.22 18.76 5.42
C HIS A 98 5.37 18.66 4.13
N LEU A 99 5.00 17.44 3.73
CA LEU A 99 4.10 17.18 2.59
C LEU A 99 2.62 17.37 2.96
N ILE A 100 2.28 18.57 3.43
CA ILE A 100 0.93 18.92 3.92
C ILE A 100 -0.14 18.91 2.82
N ASN A 101 0.27 18.94 1.55
CA ASN A 101 -0.63 18.95 0.40
C ASN A 101 -0.80 17.56 -0.23
N LEU A 102 -0.08 16.55 0.27
CA LEU A 102 -0.11 15.20 -0.30
C LEU A 102 -1.49 14.57 -0.06
N THR A 103 -2.21 14.30 -1.16
CA THR A 103 -3.52 13.67 -1.15
C THR A 103 -3.51 12.30 -1.80
N VAL A 104 -2.56 12.03 -2.71
CA VAL A 104 -2.44 10.76 -3.43
C VAL A 104 -1.04 10.18 -3.26
N LEU A 105 -0.97 8.93 -2.82
CA LEU A 105 0.27 8.15 -2.79
C LEU A 105 0.08 6.90 -3.65
N GLN A 106 0.93 6.76 -4.67
CA GLN A 106 0.94 5.65 -5.60
C GLN A 106 2.30 4.94 -5.51
N ILE A 107 2.27 3.63 -5.29
CA ILE A 107 3.47 2.81 -5.16
C ILE A 107 3.36 1.63 -6.10
N GLU A 108 4.34 1.49 -6.99
CA GLU A 108 4.34 0.48 -8.03
C GLU A 108 5.66 -0.27 -8.08
N TYR A 109 5.60 -1.59 -8.29
CA TYR A 109 6.76 -2.47 -8.50
C TYR A 109 7.86 -2.30 -7.44
N SER A 110 7.48 -1.91 -6.23
CA SER A 110 8.42 -1.54 -5.18
C SER A 110 8.51 -2.61 -4.10
N GLU A 111 9.70 -2.78 -3.55
CA GLU A 111 10.03 -3.88 -2.65
C GLU A 111 10.78 -3.37 -1.43
N SER A 112 10.58 -4.03 -0.28
CA SER A 112 11.42 -3.84 0.90
C SER A 112 12.53 -4.89 0.94
N CYS A 113 13.69 -4.50 1.44
CA CYS A 113 14.93 -5.28 1.41
C CYS A 113 15.55 -5.39 2.80
N ASP A 114 15.83 -6.59 3.30
CA ASP A 114 16.66 -6.78 4.49
C ASP A 114 18.12 -6.50 4.14
N LEU A 115 18.78 -5.54 4.78
CA LEU A 115 20.17 -5.19 4.44
C LEU A 115 21.22 -6.23 4.88
N THR A 116 20.87 -7.11 5.82
CA THR A 116 21.76 -8.14 6.36
C THR A 116 21.85 -9.32 5.42
N THR A 117 20.69 -9.78 4.95
CA THR A 117 20.57 -10.94 4.05
C THR A 117 20.47 -10.54 2.58
N GLY A 118 20.04 -9.30 2.32
CA GLY A 118 19.61 -8.76 1.03
C GLY A 118 18.50 -9.54 0.35
N ALA A 119 17.70 -10.25 1.14
CA ALA A 119 16.44 -10.82 0.71
C ALA A 119 15.36 -9.74 0.59
N THR A 120 14.47 -9.90 -0.37
CA THR A 120 13.20 -9.18 -0.42
C THR A 120 12.32 -9.63 0.76
N VAL A 121 11.73 -8.67 1.45
CA VAL A 121 10.83 -8.87 2.59
C VAL A 121 9.47 -8.20 2.31
N PRO A 122 8.41 -8.53 3.08
CA PRO A 122 7.15 -7.79 3.00
C PRO A 122 7.34 -6.29 3.11
N PHE A 123 6.55 -5.55 2.33
CA PHE A 123 6.64 -4.12 2.19
C PHE A 123 6.21 -3.41 3.47
N LEU A 124 7.13 -2.62 4.04
CA LEU A 124 6.93 -1.96 5.33
C LEU A 124 6.21 -0.62 5.16
N PHE A 125 4.94 -0.67 4.75
CA PHE A 125 4.16 0.53 4.44
C PHE A 125 4.09 1.52 5.60
N GLN A 126 3.85 1.06 6.83
CA GLN A 126 3.77 1.94 8.00
C GLN A 126 5.07 2.70 8.25
N ASN A 127 6.23 2.08 7.98
CA ASN A 127 7.52 2.76 8.12
C ASN A 127 7.64 3.88 7.08
N LEU A 128 7.22 3.62 5.84
CA LEU A 128 7.24 4.63 4.78
C LEU A 128 6.39 5.84 5.17
N VAL A 129 5.16 5.61 5.61
CA VAL A 129 4.21 6.70 5.87
C VAL A 129 4.29 7.31 7.27
N ALA A 130 5.21 6.84 8.13
CA ALA A 130 5.30 7.27 9.52
C ALA A 130 5.52 8.78 9.69
N SER A 131 6.25 9.41 8.78
CA SER A 131 6.52 10.85 8.82
C SER A 131 5.53 11.69 7.99
N LEU A 132 4.57 11.07 7.31
CA LEU A 132 3.60 11.77 6.48
C LEU A 132 2.41 12.23 7.32
N ASP A 133 1.81 13.36 6.92
CA ASP A 133 0.48 13.72 7.41
C ASP A 133 -0.56 12.81 6.74
N ARG A 134 -0.85 11.68 7.40
CA ARG A 134 -1.81 10.68 6.90
C ARG A 134 -3.25 11.21 6.87
N SER A 135 -3.54 12.29 7.59
CA SER A 135 -4.92 12.82 7.69
C SER A 135 -5.39 13.53 6.40
N THR A 136 -4.45 14.02 5.58
CA THR A 136 -4.73 14.69 4.30
C THR A 136 -4.86 13.72 3.14
N MET A 137 -4.36 12.49 3.29
CA MET A 137 -4.38 11.49 2.22
C MET A 137 -5.81 11.04 1.91
N ARG A 138 -6.14 11.08 0.63
CA ARG A 138 -7.45 10.72 0.06
C ARG A 138 -7.40 9.41 -0.70
N THR A 139 -6.28 9.12 -1.34
CA THR A 139 -6.17 7.94 -2.20
C THR A 139 -4.83 7.23 -2.03
N LEU A 140 -4.89 5.90 -1.91
CA LEU A 140 -3.74 5.01 -1.96
C LEU A 140 -3.86 4.05 -3.13
N PHE A 141 -2.82 3.97 -3.94
CA PHE A 141 -2.71 3.04 -5.05
C PHE A 141 -1.49 2.15 -4.88
N PHE A 142 -1.70 0.83 -4.90
CA PHE A 142 -0.62 -0.14 -4.80
C PHE A 142 -0.68 -1.10 -5.98
N THR A 143 0.43 -1.19 -6.71
CA THR A 143 0.55 -2.04 -7.90
C THR A 143 1.78 -2.92 -7.76
N HIS A 144 1.61 -4.24 -7.85
CA HIS A 144 2.74 -5.19 -7.75
C HIS A 144 3.53 -5.10 -6.43
N ILE A 145 2.85 -4.93 -5.30
CA ILE A 145 3.48 -4.85 -3.97
C ILE A 145 3.25 -6.14 -3.17
N HIS A 146 4.24 -6.54 -2.37
CA HIS A 146 4.14 -7.68 -1.46
C HIS A 146 3.87 -7.21 -0.02
N PHE A 147 2.64 -7.32 0.47
CA PHE A 147 2.29 -6.92 1.84
C PHE A 147 2.23 -8.10 2.84
N GLU A 148 2.10 -9.33 2.35
CA GLU A 148 1.78 -10.53 3.14
C GLU A 148 0.43 -10.43 3.88
N THR A 149 0.28 -9.52 4.83
CA THR A 149 -0.95 -9.29 5.60
C THR A 149 -1.30 -7.81 5.64
N ILE A 150 -2.57 -7.48 5.46
CA ILE A 150 -3.11 -6.15 5.75
C ILE A 150 -3.67 -6.18 7.18
N ASP A 151 -2.89 -5.68 8.13
CA ASP A 151 -3.18 -5.76 9.56
C ASP A 151 -4.12 -4.65 10.09
N ASP A 152 -4.41 -4.71 11.39
CA ASP A 152 -5.33 -3.80 12.09
C ASP A 152 -4.83 -2.33 12.11
N ASP A 153 -3.53 -2.11 11.93
CA ASP A 153 -2.87 -0.80 11.98
C ASP A 153 -2.54 -0.25 10.58
N PHE A 154 -2.78 -1.03 9.51
CA PHE A 154 -2.42 -0.68 8.14
C PHE A 154 -3.00 0.67 7.69
N PHE A 155 -4.20 1.02 8.13
CA PHE A 155 -4.84 2.31 7.83
C PHE A 155 -4.85 3.28 9.03
N ALA A 156 -4.03 3.05 10.06
CA ALA A 156 -3.93 3.96 11.19
C ALA A 156 -3.50 5.38 10.74
N GLY A 157 -4.20 6.39 11.24
CA GLY A 157 -3.92 7.81 10.94
C GLY A 157 -4.51 8.32 9.61
N PHE A 158 -5.08 7.46 8.77
CA PHE A 158 -5.66 7.82 7.48
C PHE A 158 -7.12 8.28 7.58
N SER A 159 -7.42 9.23 8.48
CA SER A 159 -8.79 9.66 8.79
C SER A 159 -9.55 10.32 7.62
N GLY A 160 -8.82 10.78 6.60
CA GLY A 160 -9.37 11.41 5.41
C GLY A 160 -9.47 10.49 4.19
N LEU A 161 -9.07 9.22 4.30
CA LEU A 161 -8.92 8.31 3.17
C LEU A 161 -10.28 7.95 2.56
N GLU A 162 -10.38 8.12 1.25
CA GLU A 162 -11.61 7.91 0.49
C GLU A 162 -11.53 6.66 -0.38
N SER A 163 -10.36 6.36 -0.94
CA SER A 163 -10.19 5.25 -1.88
C SER A 163 -8.87 4.52 -1.68
N VAL A 164 -8.92 3.19 -1.75
CA VAL A 164 -7.75 2.32 -1.75
C VAL A 164 -7.88 1.30 -2.86
N GLU A 165 -6.79 1.15 -3.61
CA GLU A 165 -6.67 0.13 -4.63
C GLU A 165 -5.42 -0.73 -4.44
N PHE A 166 -5.63 -2.04 -4.52
CA PHE A 166 -4.58 -3.05 -4.60
C PHE A 166 -4.72 -3.76 -5.94
N ASP A 167 -3.79 -3.52 -6.86
CA ASP A 167 -3.70 -4.22 -8.13
C ASP A 167 -2.45 -5.13 -8.18
N ASN A 168 -2.66 -6.39 -8.52
CA ASN A 168 -1.61 -7.40 -8.65
C ASN A 168 -0.68 -7.50 -7.44
N CYS A 169 -1.21 -7.26 -6.24
CA CYS A 169 -0.47 -7.32 -4.99
C CYS A 169 -0.44 -8.76 -4.43
N ARG A 170 0.64 -9.10 -3.73
CA ARG A 170 0.77 -10.36 -2.99
C ARG A 170 0.30 -10.14 -1.56
N ILE A 171 -1.00 -10.35 -1.35
CA ILE A 171 -1.70 -10.24 -0.07
C ILE A 171 -2.28 -11.62 0.23
N LYS A 172 -1.98 -12.18 1.41
CA LYS A 172 -2.53 -13.46 1.86
C LYS A 172 -3.85 -13.28 2.60
N GLU A 173 -3.94 -12.25 3.44
CA GLU A 173 -5.12 -11.99 4.24
C GLU A 173 -5.29 -10.51 4.60
N PHE A 174 -6.53 -10.16 4.92
CA PHE A 174 -6.91 -8.94 5.63
C PHE A 174 -7.32 -9.35 7.04
N THR A 175 -6.74 -8.74 8.07
CA THR A 175 -7.17 -9.04 9.44
C THR A 175 -8.57 -8.49 9.67
N ARG A 176 -9.25 -9.07 10.67
CA ARG A 176 -10.66 -8.78 10.98
C ARG A 176 -10.94 -7.29 11.21
N ARG A 177 -9.95 -6.52 11.66
CA ARG A 177 -10.12 -5.10 12.00
C ARG A 177 -9.27 -4.17 11.14
N SER A 178 -8.70 -4.65 10.04
CA SER A 178 -7.88 -3.85 9.11
C SER A 178 -8.52 -2.52 8.71
N PHE A 179 -9.84 -2.46 8.49
CA PHE A 179 -10.55 -1.21 8.13
C PHE A 179 -11.12 -0.43 9.31
N SER A 180 -10.96 -0.90 10.55
CA SER A 180 -11.48 -0.19 11.74
C SER A 180 -10.93 1.22 11.91
N PRO A 181 -9.63 1.50 11.62
CA PRO A 181 -9.10 2.86 11.68
C PRO A 181 -9.84 3.87 10.79
N LEU A 182 -10.46 3.41 9.70
CA LEU A 182 -11.18 4.27 8.75
C LEU A 182 -12.63 4.56 9.16
N ALA A 183 -13.18 3.78 10.10
CA ALA A 183 -14.55 3.97 10.60
C ALA A 183 -14.71 5.31 11.33
N MET A 184 -13.66 5.78 11.98
CA MET A 184 -13.64 7.06 12.68
C MET A 184 -13.23 8.16 11.70
N GLY A 185 -14.22 8.78 11.05
CA GLY A 185 -13.98 9.99 10.26
C GLY A 185 -13.32 11.09 11.08
N ALA A 186 -12.70 12.06 10.41
CA ALA A 186 -12.16 13.25 11.06
C ALA A 186 -13.25 13.91 11.93
N PRO A 187 -12.92 14.42 13.14
CA PRO A 187 -13.91 15.04 14.01
C PRO A 187 -14.57 16.21 13.27
N VAL A 188 -15.84 16.05 12.89
CA VAL A 188 -16.61 17.12 12.27
C VAL A 188 -16.88 18.14 13.38
N SER A 189 -16.35 19.35 13.21
CA SER A 189 -16.42 20.46 14.16
C SER A 189 -17.74 20.55 14.92
N SER A 190 -17.70 20.21 16.21
CA SER A 190 -18.50 20.66 17.37
C SER A 190 -20.01 20.93 17.23
N LEU A 191 -20.68 20.51 16.16
CA LEU A 191 -22.12 20.63 16.01
C LEU A 191 -22.79 19.48 16.77
N PRO A 192 -23.63 19.77 17.79
CA PRO A 192 -24.37 18.74 18.50
C PRO A 192 -25.23 17.96 17.50
N GLY A 193 -24.93 16.67 17.34
CA GLY A 193 -25.66 15.77 16.43
C GLY A 193 -24.98 15.45 15.10
N ALA A 194 -23.80 16.00 14.80
CA ALA A 194 -23.00 15.52 13.67
C ALA A 194 -22.51 14.09 13.95
N ARG A 195 -22.94 13.12 13.13
CA ARG A 195 -22.37 11.76 13.16
C ARG A 195 -20.99 11.83 12.50
N ASN A 196 -19.97 11.29 13.16
CA ASN A 196 -18.69 11.03 12.52
C ASN A 196 -18.90 9.93 11.48
N THR A 197 -19.06 10.33 10.22
CA THR A 197 -19.14 9.40 9.10
C THR A 197 -17.75 9.15 8.57
N SER A 198 -17.40 7.88 8.40
CA SER A 198 -16.21 7.47 7.64
C SER A 198 -16.17 8.17 6.28
N SER A 199 -14.99 8.67 5.89
CA SER A 199 -14.76 9.24 4.56
C SER A 199 -14.48 8.16 3.50
N PHE A 200 -14.31 6.91 3.92
CA PHE A 200 -13.91 5.80 3.06
C PHE A 200 -15.08 5.31 2.19
N LYS A 201 -14.90 5.43 0.88
CA LYS A 201 -15.94 5.19 -0.12
C LYS A 201 -15.65 3.98 -0.99
N GLN A 202 -14.39 3.72 -1.30
CA GLN A 202 -14.02 2.76 -2.32
C GLN A 202 -12.87 1.87 -1.89
N LEU A 203 -13.12 0.55 -1.98
CA LEU A 203 -12.07 -0.46 -1.97
C LEU A 203 -12.07 -1.17 -3.31
N ARG A 204 -10.89 -1.26 -3.94
CA ARG A 204 -10.69 -2.08 -5.13
C ARG A 204 -9.54 -3.05 -4.89
N VAL A 205 -9.82 -4.35 -5.02
CA VAL A 205 -8.82 -5.42 -4.92
C VAL A 205 -8.88 -6.20 -6.22
N VAL A 206 -7.84 -6.06 -7.03
CA VAL A 206 -7.75 -6.64 -8.37
C VAL A 206 -6.52 -7.54 -8.43
N HIS A 207 -6.68 -8.76 -8.94
CA HIS A 207 -5.58 -9.71 -9.12
C HIS A 207 -4.71 -9.94 -7.86
N ALA A 208 -5.31 -10.10 -6.68
CA ALA A 208 -4.55 -10.44 -5.48
C ALA A 208 -4.00 -11.88 -5.57
N ALA A 209 -2.71 -12.02 -5.85
CA ALA A 209 -2.12 -13.29 -6.30
C ALA A 209 -2.14 -14.41 -5.25
N GLU A 210 -2.15 -14.06 -3.96
CA GLU A 210 -2.09 -15.01 -2.84
C GLU A 210 -3.39 -15.03 -2.01
N LEU A 211 -4.34 -14.15 -2.32
CA LEU A 211 -5.59 -14.06 -1.58
C LEU A 211 -6.55 -15.12 -2.10
N THR A 212 -6.74 -16.17 -1.30
CA THR A 212 -7.63 -17.28 -1.67
C THR A 212 -9.11 -16.95 -1.48
N GLU A 213 -9.44 -16.21 -0.41
CA GLU A 213 -10.79 -15.77 -0.09
C GLU A 213 -10.74 -14.38 0.54
N PHE A 214 -11.69 -13.50 0.16
CA PHE A 214 -11.84 -12.18 0.77
C PHE A 214 -12.91 -12.24 1.87
N ALA A 215 -12.49 -12.06 3.12
CA ALA A 215 -13.35 -12.05 4.30
C ALA A 215 -14.18 -10.74 4.36
N TRP A 216 -15.40 -10.74 3.82
CA TRP A 216 -16.24 -9.54 3.72
C TRP A 216 -16.53 -8.84 5.06
N GLU A 217 -16.46 -9.55 6.18
CA GLU A 217 -16.63 -8.99 7.53
C GLU A 217 -15.57 -7.95 7.91
N VAL A 218 -14.41 -7.93 7.23
CA VAL A 218 -13.38 -6.90 7.46
C VAL A 218 -13.89 -5.50 7.11
N LEU A 219 -14.91 -5.40 6.25
CA LEU A 219 -15.51 -4.14 5.82
C LEU A 219 -16.64 -3.64 6.72
N TYR A 220 -17.09 -4.43 7.70
CA TYR A 220 -18.17 -4.03 8.61
C TYR A 220 -17.98 -2.64 9.24
N PRO A 221 -16.77 -2.23 9.64
CA PRO A 221 -16.56 -0.89 10.22
C PRO A 221 -16.85 0.28 9.26
N VAL A 222 -16.80 0.05 7.95
CA VAL A 222 -16.93 1.09 6.91
C VAL A 222 -18.09 0.81 5.94
N ALA A 223 -18.89 -0.23 6.19
CA ALA A 223 -19.91 -0.69 5.25
C ALA A 223 -20.97 0.37 4.89
N GLU A 224 -21.30 1.27 5.82
CA GLU A 224 -22.25 2.36 5.59
C GLU A 224 -21.69 3.49 4.71
N SER A 225 -20.36 3.65 4.64
CA SER A 225 -19.72 4.71 3.85
C SER A 225 -19.32 4.27 2.45
N LEU A 226 -19.31 2.96 2.18
CA LEU A 226 -18.94 2.42 0.86
C LEU A 226 -19.96 2.79 -0.22
N GLU A 227 -19.46 3.35 -1.33
CA GLU A 227 -20.27 3.65 -2.49
C GLU A 227 -20.84 2.36 -3.11
N GLY A 228 -22.14 2.37 -3.42
CA GLY A 228 -22.86 1.19 -3.92
C GLY A 228 -23.42 0.27 -2.81
N SER A 229 -23.35 0.66 -1.54
CA SER A 229 -24.10 0.02 -0.45
C SER A 229 -25.59 0.38 -0.54
N PRO A 230 -26.54 -0.58 -0.54
CA PRO A 230 -27.95 -0.26 -0.53
C PRO A 230 -28.35 0.30 0.84
N SER A 231 -28.80 1.56 0.85
CA SER A 231 -29.40 2.26 1.99
C SER A 231 -30.70 1.61 2.47
#